data_AF-A0A7X9S6R1-F1
#
_entry.id   AF-A0A7X9S6R1-F1
#
_cell.length_a   1.000
_cell.length_b   1.000
_cell.length_c   1.000
_cell.angle_alpha   90.00
_cell.angle_beta   90.00
_cell.angle_gamma   90.00
#
_symmetry.space_group_name_H-M   'P 1'
#
loop_
_entity.id
_entity.type
_entity.pdbx_description
1 polymer ?
#
loop_
_entity_poly.entity_id
_entity_poly.type
_entity_poly.pdbx_seq_one_letter_code
_entity_poly.pdbx_strand_id
1 'polypeptide(L)'
;MKEFVGYIHITKHARDRFIERRLNLTSNSGHTNVYSKMIGMIKRSTLIKCLRKDDGRLHEYREYAGCIFVCHREYSKDFFKPDLVTVITVEVTDRAIKAALNKGYSIESLNLNTYKLKKVSEVFA
;
A
#
# COMPACT_ATOMS: atom_id res chain seq x y z
N MET A 1 7.47 -10.74 16.63
CA MET A 1 7.17 -10.47 15.20
C MET A 1 8.43 -9.82 14.62
N LYS A 2 9.08 -10.38 13.59
CA LYS A 2 10.30 -9.76 13.04
C LYS A 2 9.93 -8.40 12.43
N GLU A 3 10.64 -7.35 12.85
CA GLU A 3 10.45 -6.00 12.31
C GLU A 3 10.84 -5.97 10.82
N PHE A 4 10.21 -5.07 10.05
CA PHE A 4 10.59 -4.86 8.66
C PHE A 4 12.03 -4.33 8.59
N VAL A 5 12.88 -5.01 7.81
CA VAL A 5 14.26 -4.59 7.54
C VAL A 5 14.40 -4.30 6.05
N GLY A 6 14.97 -3.14 5.72
CA GLY A 6 15.24 -2.72 4.34
C GLY A 6 15.24 -1.20 4.18
N TYR A 7 15.99 -0.72 3.20
CA TYR A 7 15.91 0.66 2.74
C TYR A 7 14.65 0.83 1.88
N ILE A 8 13.77 1.76 2.26
CA ILE A 8 12.48 1.94 1.58
C ILE A 8 12.61 3.06 0.54
N HIS A 9 12.40 2.70 -0.72
CA HIS A 9 12.21 3.66 -1.80
C HIS A 9 10.72 3.74 -2.17
N ILE A 10 10.15 4.94 -2.21
CA ILE A 10 8.75 5.17 -2.57
C ILE A 10 8.68 5.81 -3.95
N THR A 11 8.10 5.09 -4.91
CA THR A 11 7.90 5.64 -6.25
C THR A 11 6.87 6.78 -6.24
N LYS A 12 6.97 7.69 -7.21
CA LYS A 12 5.98 8.75 -7.42
C LYS A 12 4.56 8.16 -7.55
N HIS A 13 4.41 7.09 -8.33
CA HIS A 13 3.13 6.42 -8.53
C HIS A 13 2.54 5.91 -7.22
N ALA A 14 3.32 5.22 -6.38
CA ALA A 14 2.84 4.74 -5.07
C ALA A 14 2.41 5.88 -4.15
N ARG A 15 3.17 6.98 -4.12
CA ARG A 15 2.84 8.17 -3.34
C ARG A 15 1.51 8.76 -3.78
N ASP A 16 1.34 9.00 -5.07
CA ASP A 16 0.15 9.66 -5.62
C ASP A 16 -1.09 8.78 -5.35
N ARG A 17 -0.98 7.45 -5.55
CA ARG A 17 -2.03 6.48 -5.17
C ARG A 17 -2.36 6.50 -3.68
N PHE A 18 -1.36 6.63 -2.81
CA PHE A 18 -1.58 6.70 -1.36
C PHE A 18 -2.35 7.97 -0.96
N ILE A 19 -2.02 9.11 -1.56
CA ILE A 19 -2.72 10.38 -1.31
C ILE A 19 -4.19 10.25 -1.72
N GLU A 20 -4.42 9.87 -2.97
CA GLU A 20 -5.75 9.71 -3.55
C GLU A 20 -6.63 8.77 -2.74
N ARG A 21 -6.09 7.61 -2.35
CA ARG A 21 -6.89 6.51 -1.80
C ARG A 21 -7.00 6.50 -0.29
N ARG A 22 -6.05 7.09 0.44
CA ARG A 22 -5.98 6.94 1.90
C ARG A 22 -6.02 8.26 2.65
N LEU A 23 -5.34 9.29 2.16
CA LEU A 23 -5.32 10.59 2.83
C LEU A 23 -6.63 11.33 2.63
N ASN A 24 -7.14 11.35 1.40
CA ASN A 24 -8.43 11.97 1.09
C ASN A 24 -9.59 11.37 1.91
N LEU A 25 -9.54 10.07 2.23
CA LEU A 25 -10.56 9.37 3.02
C LEU A 25 -10.46 9.56 4.54
N THR A 26 -9.40 10.20 5.05
CA THR A 26 -9.22 10.36 6.50
C THR A 26 -9.09 11.77 6.99
N SER A 27 -9.43 12.75 6.14
CA SER A 27 -9.92 14.09 6.51
C SER A 27 -9.25 14.72 7.75
N ASN A 28 -7.93 14.54 7.92
CA ASN A 28 -7.17 15.20 8.96
C ASN A 28 -6.43 16.35 8.30
N SER A 29 -6.91 17.57 8.60
CA SER A 29 -6.50 18.88 8.08
C SER A 29 -5.07 19.32 8.41
N GLY A 30 -4.24 18.41 8.92
CA GLY A 30 -2.84 18.68 9.23
C GLY A 30 -1.93 18.45 8.02
N HIS A 31 -0.96 19.35 7.82
CA HIS A 31 0.07 19.19 6.81
C HIS A 31 0.85 17.89 7.08
N THR A 32 0.58 16.85 6.30
CA THR A 32 1.12 15.51 6.52
C THR A 32 2.29 15.28 5.58
N ASN A 33 3.49 15.04 6.11
CA ASN A 33 4.60 14.54 5.28
C ASN A 33 4.28 13.11 4.81
N VAL A 34 3.88 12.99 3.54
CA VAL A 34 3.41 11.74 2.93
C VAL A 34 4.47 10.65 2.97
N TYR A 35 5.73 10.99 2.66
CA TYR A 35 6.83 10.03 2.65
C TYR A 35 7.10 9.47 4.04
N SER A 36 7.24 10.32 5.05
CA SER A 36 7.47 9.88 6.44
C SER A 36 6.33 9.01 6.95
N LYS A 37 5.08 9.35 6.59
CA LYS A 37 3.91 8.55 6.95
C LYS A 37 3.93 7.18 6.29
N MET A 38 4.17 7.12 4.98
CA MET A 38 4.26 5.86 4.23
C MET A 38 5.40 4.98 4.77
N ILE A 39 6.59 5.53 5.00
CA ILE A 39 7.73 4.81 5.59
C ILE A 39 7.33 4.22 6.95
N GLY A 40 6.72 5.03 7.82
CA GLY A 40 6.26 4.57 9.13
C GLY A 40 5.22 3.44 9.03
N MET A 41 4.29 3.52 8.08
CA MET A 41 3.29 2.48 7.86
C MET A 41 3.92 1.18 7.33
N ILE A 42 4.86 1.27 6.38
CA ILE A 42 5.54 0.10 5.81
C ILE A 42 6.38 -0.60 6.87
N LYS A 43 7.11 0.15 7.71
CA LYS A 43 7.90 -0.44 8.79
C LYS A 43 7.05 -1.25 9.78
N ARG A 44 5.78 -0.87 9.98
CA ARG A 44 4.80 -1.57 10.84
C ARG A 44 3.92 -2.56 10.08
N SER A 45 4.14 -2.72 8.78
CA SER A 45 3.28 -3.56 7.93
C SER A 45 3.59 -5.05 8.08
N THR A 46 2.53 -5.84 8.06
CA THR A 46 2.61 -7.30 8.10
C THR A 46 2.71 -7.83 6.68
N LEU A 47 3.65 -8.75 6.43
CA LEU A 47 3.72 -9.45 5.15
C LEU A 47 2.52 -10.38 5.03
N ILE A 48 1.70 -10.20 3.99
CA ILE A 48 0.50 -11.01 3.76
C ILE A 48 0.66 -11.97 2.57
N LYS A 49 1.52 -11.63 1.60
CA LYS A 49 1.77 -12.47 0.43
C LYS A 49 3.14 -12.16 -0.18
N CYS A 50 3.83 -13.19 -0.66
CA CYS A 50 5.00 -13.06 -1.53
C CYS A 50 4.68 -13.69 -2.88
N LEU A 51 5.12 -13.05 -3.96
CA LEU A 51 5.06 -13.58 -5.32
C LEU A 51 6.43 -13.43 -5.96
N ARG A 52 6.96 -14.53 -6.48
CA ARG A 52 8.13 -14.49 -7.35
C ARG A 52 7.64 -14.39 -8.79
N LYS A 53 8.14 -13.41 -9.54
CA LYS A 53 7.89 -13.26 -10.96
C LYS A 53 8.82 -14.17 -11.76
N ASP A 54 8.45 -14.45 -13.02
CA ASP A 54 9.22 -15.33 -13.91
C ASP A 54 10.62 -14.78 -14.20
N ASP A 55 10.77 -13.45 -14.17
CA ASP A 55 12.06 -12.75 -14.27
C ASP A 55 12.89 -12.77 -12.97
N GLY A 56 12.44 -13.51 -11.95
CA GLY A 56 13.11 -13.67 -10.67
C GLY A 56 12.81 -12.58 -9.63
N ARG A 57 12.10 -11.51 -10.00
CA ARG A 57 11.76 -10.41 -9.07
C ARG A 57 10.85 -10.87 -7.94
N LEU A 58 11.13 -10.41 -6.71
CA LEU A 58 10.31 -10.71 -5.54
C LEU A 58 9.35 -9.56 -5.24
N HIS A 59 8.05 -9.86 -5.31
CA HIS A 59 6.98 -8.95 -4.94
C HIS A 59 6.43 -9.32 -3.55
N GLU A 60 6.51 -8.39 -2.61
CA GLU A 60 5.88 -8.48 -1.30
C GLU A 60 4.60 -7.66 -1.28
N TYR A 61 3.53 -8.24 -0.73
CA TYR A 61 2.30 -7.54 -0.40
C TYR A 61 2.26 -7.41 1.11
N ARG A 62 2.21 -6.16 1.60
CA ARG A 62 2.25 -5.88 3.02
C ARG A 62 1.07 -5.05 3.46
N GLU A 63 0.38 -5.47 4.51
CA GLU A 63 -0.84 -4.82 4.98
C GLU A 63 -0.58 -4.00 6.25
N TYR A 64 -1.12 -2.77 6.29
CA TYR A 64 -1.20 -1.98 7.50
C TYR A 64 -2.31 -0.92 7.43
N ALA A 65 -3.10 -0.82 8.50
CA ALA A 65 -4.11 0.23 8.71
C ALA A 65 -5.01 0.51 7.48
N GLY A 66 -5.47 -0.58 6.85
CA GLY A 66 -6.37 -0.54 5.71
C GLY A 66 -5.69 -0.38 4.35
N CYS A 67 -4.36 -0.29 4.29
CA CYS A 67 -3.57 -0.23 3.06
C CYS A 67 -2.85 -1.55 2.79
N ILE A 68 -2.71 -1.89 1.51
CA ILE A 68 -1.83 -2.95 1.01
C ILE A 68 -0.73 -2.29 0.19
N PHE A 69 0.49 -2.34 0.69
CA PHE A 69 1.69 -1.88 -0.01
C PHE A 69 2.21 -3.01 -0.90
N VAL A 70 2.31 -2.75 -2.20
CA VAL A 70 2.92 -3.68 -3.16
C VAL A 70 4.37 -3.24 -3.35
N CYS A 71 5.30 -4.08 -2.90
CA CYS A 71 6.71 -3.78 -2.84
C CYS A 71 7.52 -4.75 -3.70
N HIS A 72 8.52 -4.25 -4.41
CA HIS A 72 9.59 -5.05 -4.97
C HIS A 72 10.75 -5.09 -3.96
N ARG A 73 11.22 -6.28 -3.58
CA ARG A 73 12.39 -6.45 -2.71
C ARG A 73 13.57 -6.96 -3.53
N GLU A 74 14.67 -6.22 -3.44
CA GLU A 74 15.98 -6.57 -3.99
C GLU A 74 16.92 -6.89 -2.84
N TYR A 75 17.31 -8.16 -2.74
CA TYR A 75 18.23 -8.61 -1.70
C TYR A 75 19.64 -8.10 -1.97
N SER A 76 20.26 -7.53 -0.93
CA SER A 76 21.65 -7.12 -1.04
C SER A 76 22.55 -8.36 -1.12
N LYS A 77 23.56 -8.32 -2.01
CA LYS A 77 24.65 -9.32 -2.03
C LYS A 77 25.68 -9.07 -0.93
N ASP A 78 25.70 -7.86 -0.39
CA ASP A 78 26.57 -7.44 0.69
C ASP A 78 25.81 -7.57 2.02
N PHE A 79 26.33 -8.40 2.92
CA PHE A 79 25.73 -8.68 4.22
C PHE A 79 25.55 -7.42 5.09
N PHE A 80 26.42 -6.41 4.92
CA PHE A 80 26.34 -5.17 5.69
C PHE A 80 25.35 -4.15 5.12
N LYS A 81 24.86 -4.37 3.90
CA LYS A 81 23.91 -3.46 3.26
C LYS A 81 22.49 -3.99 3.40
N PRO A 82 21.53 -3.14 3.81
CA PRO A 82 20.13 -3.54 3.88
C PRO A 82 19.58 -3.78 2.46
N ASP A 83 18.60 -4.68 2.37
CA ASP A 83 17.83 -4.89 1.15
C ASP A 83 17.16 -3.59 0.68
N LEU A 84 17.03 -3.41 -0.64
CA LEU A 84 16.24 -2.33 -1.20
C LEU A 84 14.79 -2.80 -1.33
N VAL A 85 13.86 -2.00 -0.82
CA VAL A 85 12.43 -2.25 -0.92
C VAL A 85 11.77 -1.08 -1.63
N THR A 86 11.38 -1.31 -2.88
CA THR A 86 10.73 -0.31 -3.73
C THR A 86 9.22 -0.48 -3.69
N VAL A 87 8.52 0.54 -3.19
CA VAL A 87 7.05 0.57 -3.17
C VAL A 87 6.54 0.95 -4.55
N ILE A 88 5.95 -0.01 -5.25
CA ILE A 88 5.45 0.14 -6.62
C ILE A 88 4.10 0.84 -6.61
N THR A 89 3.19 0.38 -5.75
CA THR A 89 1.84 0.94 -5.65
C THR A 89 1.24 0.67 -4.28
N VAL A 90 0.14 1.36 -3.98
CA VAL A 90 -0.62 1.16 -2.75
C VAL A 90 -2.08 0.91 -3.09
N GLU A 91 -2.64 -0.16 -2.56
CA GLU A 91 -4.05 -0.47 -2.63
C GLU A 91 -4.74 -0.29 -1.28
N VAL A 92 -6.06 -0.28 -1.29
CA VAL A 92 -6.90 -0.22 -0.10
C VAL A 92 -7.51 -1.60 0.13
N THR A 93 -7.60 -2.02 1.38
CA THR A 93 -8.24 -3.29 1.77
C THR A 93 -9.75 -3.22 1.59
N ASP A 94 -10.39 -4.36 1.35
CA ASP A 94 -11.85 -4.45 1.21
C ASP A 94 -12.55 -3.91 2.47
N ARG A 95 -12.00 -4.17 3.67
CA ARG A 95 -12.52 -3.64 4.94
C ARG A 95 -12.49 -2.11 4.96
N ALA A 96 -11.39 -1.50 4.54
CA ALA A 96 -11.27 -0.04 4.51
C ALA A 96 -12.18 0.59 3.45
N ILE A 97 -12.37 -0.07 2.31
CA ILE A 97 -13.34 0.35 1.29
C ILE A 97 -14.75 0.36 1.88
N LYS A 98 -15.21 -0.76 2.47
CA LYS A 98 -16.54 -0.83 3.10
C LYS A 98 -16.72 0.24 4.18
N ALA A 99 -15.71 0.46 5.01
CA ALA A 99 -15.75 1.49 6.04
C ALA A 99 -15.84 2.92 5.46
N ALA A 100 -15.21 3.19 4.31
CA ALA A 100 -15.33 4.47 3.63
C ALA A 100 -16.73 4.66 3.02
N LEU A 101 -17.28 3.64 2.37
CA LEU A 101 -18.64 3.69 1.83
C LEU A 101 -19.69 3.91 2.92
N ASN A 102 -19.56 3.22 4.06
CA ASN A 102 -20.44 3.41 5.22
C ASN A 102 -20.35 4.82 5.83
N LYS A 103 -19.26 5.56 5.57
CA LYS A 103 -19.09 6.96 5.99
C LYS A 103 -19.63 7.96 4.95
N GLY A 104 -20.20 7.49 3.85
CA GLY A 104 -20.78 8.33 2.80
C GLY A 104 -19.80 8.79 1.72
N TYR A 105 -18.58 8.23 1.65
CA TYR A 105 -17.68 8.47 0.51
C TYR A 105 -18.18 7.73 -0.72
N SER A 106 -18.12 8.36 -1.89
CA SER A 106 -18.50 7.71 -3.16
C SER A 106 -17.43 6.72 -3.62
N ILE A 107 -17.81 5.68 -4.38
CA ILE A 107 -16.86 4.67 -4.90
C ILE A 107 -15.82 5.31 -5.83
N GLU A 108 -16.22 6.31 -6.63
CA GLU A 108 -15.35 7.02 -7.56
C GLU A 108 -14.22 7.75 -6.82
N SER A 109 -14.53 8.31 -5.64
CA SER A 109 -13.54 8.99 -4.80
C SER A 109 -12.42 8.06 -4.29
N LEU A 110 -12.64 6.74 -4.32
CA LEU A 110 -11.67 5.74 -3.87
C LEU A 110 -10.62 5.41 -4.94
N ASN A 111 -10.76 5.91 -6.17
CA ASN A 111 -9.87 5.68 -7.32
C ASN A 111 -9.33 4.22 -7.39
N LEU A 112 -10.25 3.26 -7.21
CA LEU A 112 -9.93 1.84 -7.16
C LEU A 112 -9.54 1.34 -8.56
N ASN A 113 -8.72 0.30 -8.62
CA ASN A 113 -8.45 -0.35 -9.90
C ASN A 113 -9.71 -1.09 -10.40
N THR A 114 -9.79 -1.35 -11.71
CA THR A 114 -10.96 -1.99 -12.35
C THR A 114 -11.36 -3.31 -11.70
N TYR A 115 -10.37 -4.11 -11.27
CA TYR A 115 -10.61 -5.37 -10.60
C TYR A 115 -11.34 -5.19 -9.25
N LYS A 116 -10.87 -4.24 -8.42
CA LYS A 116 -11.49 -3.93 -7.13
C LYS A 116 -12.83 -3.23 -7.30
N LEU A 117 -12.99 -2.37 -8.31
CA LEU A 117 -14.27 -1.76 -8.64
C LEU A 117 -15.33 -2.83 -8.92
N LYS A 118 -15.05 -3.79 -9.82
CA LYS A 118 -15.99 -4.88 -10.13
C LYS A 118 -16.40 -5.66 -8.88
N LYS A 119 -15.41 -6.06 -8.07
CA LYS A 119 -15.66 -6.82 -6.84
C LYS A 119 -16.50 -6.03 -5.82
N VAL A 120 -16.34 -4.72 -5.75
CA VAL A 120 -17.13 -3.86 -4.85
C VAL A 120 -18.54 -3.69 -5.42
N SER A 121 -18.70 -3.43 -6.71
CA SER A 121 -20.00 -3.30 -7.37
C SER A 121 -20.85 -4.57 -7.22
N GLU A 122 -20.26 -5.77 -7.28
CA GLU A 122 -20.98 -7.04 -7.07
C GLU A 122 -21.49 -7.24 -5.63
N VAL A 123 -20.90 -6.56 -4.65
CA VAL A 123 -21.25 -6.70 -3.22
C VAL A 123 -22.26 -5.64 -2.77
N PHE A 124 -22.40 -4.55 -3.53
CA PHE A 124 -23.25 -3.40 -3.20
C PHE A 124 -24.34 -3.11 -4.26
N ALA A 125 -24.51 -4.00 -5.25
CA ALA A 125 -25.68 -4.06 -6.12
C ALA A 125 -26.81 -4.86 -5.44
#